data_AF-A0A1Y3ZTX0-F1
#
_entry.id   AF-A0A1Y3ZTX0-F1
#
_cell.length_a   1.000
_cell.length_b   1.000
_cell.length_c   1.000
_cell.angle_alpha   90.00
_cell.angle_beta   90.00
_cell.angle_gamma   90.00
#
_symmetry.space_group_name_H-M   'P 1'
#
loop_
_entity.id
_entity.type
_entity.pdbx_description
1 polymer ?
#
loop_
_entity_poly.entity_id
_entity_poly.type
_entity_poly.pdbx_seq_one_letter_code
_entity_poly.pdbx_strand_id
1 'polypeptide(L)' 'MKTFAIVNRKGGVGKTTTAVNLAYVLATSCRLRVLLVDADGQANATQTLSGFYQLQLRSTQGETVRSGESRKMS' A
#
# COMPACT_ATOMS: atom_id res chain seq x y z
N MET A 1 -10.69 -7.49 -21.97
CA MET A 1 -10.08 -7.27 -20.64
C MET A 1 -8.73 -7.96 -20.62
N LYS A 2 -7.68 -7.33 -20.10
CA LYS A 2 -6.32 -7.91 -19.99
C LYS A 2 -6.03 -8.24 -18.53
N THR A 3 -5.42 -9.40 -18.26
CA THR A 3 -5.12 -9.89 -16.91
C THR A 3 -3.64 -10.25 -16.83
N PHE A 4 -2.97 -9.78 -15.79
CA PHE A 4 -1.55 -10.05 -15.53
C PHE A 4 -1.41 -10.73 -14.16
N ALA A 5 -0.62 -11.80 -14.10
CA ALA A 5 -0.30 -12.49 -12.85
C ALA A 5 1.18 -12.27 -12.50
N ILE A 6 1.45 -11.65 -11.35
CA ILE A 6 2.81 -11.45 -10.85
C ILE A 6 3.16 -12.60 -9.91
N VAL A 7 3.84 -13.62 -10.43
CA VAL A 7 4.09 -14.88 -9.72
C VAL A 7 5.58 -15.21 -9.69
N ASN A 8 6.06 -15.62 -8.52
CA ASN A 8 7.38 -16.17 -8.28
C ASN A 8 7.34 -17.01 -6.99
N ARG A 9 7.87 -18.24 -7.05
CA ARG A 9 7.87 -19.18 -5.92
C ARG A 9 8.83 -18.76 -4.79
N LYS A 10 9.80 -17.89 -5.06
CA LYS A 10 10.74 -17.36 -4.05
C LYS A 10 10.10 -16.20 -3.28
N GLY A 11 10.21 -16.23 -1.95
CA GLY A 11 9.83 -15.12 -1.07
C GLY A 11 10.78 -13.91 -1.19
N GLY A 12 10.32 -12.71 -0.86
CA GLY A 12 11.18 -11.52 -0.79
C GLY A 12 11.69 -10.96 -2.13
N VAL A 13 11.18 -11.43 -3.27
CA VAL A 13 11.63 -11.01 -4.62
C VAL A 13 10.86 -9.82 -5.19
N GLY A 14 10.09 -9.10 -4.37
CA GLY A 14 9.39 -7.87 -4.79
C GLY A 14 8.07 -8.06 -5.54
N LYS A 15 7.46 -9.26 -5.56
CA LYS A 15 6.17 -9.51 -6.26
C LYS A 15 5.08 -8.49 -5.92
N THR A 16 4.84 -8.29 -4.62
CA THR A 16 3.82 -7.36 -4.13
C THR A 16 4.16 -5.93 -4.52
N THR A 17 5.42 -5.52 -4.34
CA THR A 17 5.91 -4.19 -4.71
C THR A 17 5.70 -3.92 -6.20
N THR A 18 6.03 -4.87 -7.06
CA THR A 18 5.81 -4.76 -8.51
C THR A 18 4.32 -4.70 -8.83
N ALA A 19 3.48 -5.56 -8.25
CA ALA A 19 2.05 -5.59 -8.52
C ALA A 19 1.35 -4.28 -8.14
N VAL A 20 1.64 -3.73 -6.96
CA VAL A 20 1.08 -2.46 -6.47
C VAL A 20 1.53 -1.28 -7.33
N ASN A 21 2.83 -1.17 -7.62
CA ASN A 21 3.34 -0.05 -8.42
C ASN A 21 2.85 -0.10 -9.87
N LEU A 22 2.78 -1.31 -10.46
CA LEU A 22 2.20 -1.48 -11.79
C LEU A 22 0.74 -1.04 -11.81
N ALA A 23 -0.05 -1.45 -10.82
CA ALA A 23 -1.45 -1.02 -10.71
C ALA A 23 -1.57 0.50 -10.56
N TYR A 24 -0.72 1.13 -9.74
CA TYR A 24 -0.69 2.57 -9.54
C TYR A 24 -0.39 3.34 -10.84
N VAL A 25 0.65 2.96 -11.58
CA VAL A 25 1.02 3.62 -12.84
C VAL A 25 -0.06 3.43 -13.91
N LEU A 26 -0.63 2.23 -14.01
CA LEU A 26 -1.73 1.96 -14.95
C LEU A 26 -2.98 2.80 -14.63
N ALA A 27 -3.29 2.99 -13.34
CA ALA A 27 -4.42 3.80 -12.92
C ALA A 27 -4.18 5.30 -13.09
N THR A 28 -3.00 5.80 -12.73
CA THR A 28 -2.72 7.24 -12.65
C THR A 28 -2.15 7.80 -13.95
N SER A 29 -1.10 7.18 -14.50
CA SER A 29 -0.40 7.66 -15.69
C SER A 29 -1.12 7.23 -16.97
N CYS A 30 -1.63 5.99 -17.02
CA CYS A 30 -2.35 5.48 -18.20
C CYS A 30 -3.87 5.71 -18.14
N ARG A 31 -4.40 6.20 -17.01
CA ARG A 31 -5.83 6.47 -16.78
C ARG A 31 -6.73 5.27 -17.05
N LEU A 32 -6.27 4.07 -16.72
CA LEU A 32 -7.03 2.83 -16.89
C LEU A 32 -7.80 2.48 -15.61
N ARG A 33 -8.95 1.81 -15.76
CA ARG A 33 -9.63 1.17 -14.64
C ARG A 33 -8.88 -0.11 -14.28
N VAL A 34 -8.28 -0.14 -13.10
CA VAL A 34 -7.44 -1.25 -12.63
C VAL A 34 -8.08 -1.92 -11.41
N LEU A 35 -8.08 -3.26 -11.42
CA LEU A 35 -8.41 -4.08 -10.26
C LEU A 35 -7.13 -4.83 -9.86
N LEU A 36 -6.67 -4.62 -8.63
CA LEU A 36 -5.61 -5.44 -8.04
C LEU A 36 -6.25 -6.49 -7.13
N VAL A 37 -5.94 -7.77 -7.37
CA VAL A 37 -6.41 -8.89 -6.56
C VAL A 37 -5.23 -9.43 -5.75
N ASP A 38 -5.38 -9.46 -4.43
CA ASP A 38 -4.39 -10.06 -3.53
C ASP A 38 -4.72 -11.54 -3.30
N ALA A 39 -3.87 -12.42 -3.84
CA ALA A 39 -4.01 -13.87 -3.72
C ALA A 39 -2.86 -14.48 -2.90
N ASP A 40 -2.14 -13.65 -2.12
CA ASP A 40 -1.12 -14.11 -1.18
C ASP A 40 -1.75 -14.31 0.21
N GLY A 41 -1.57 -15.48 0.82
CA GLY A 41 -2.08 -15.77 2.17
C GLY A 41 -1.52 -14.85 3.26
N GLN A 42 -0.42 -14.14 2.99
CA GLN A 42 0.13 -13.12 3.88
C GLN A 42 -0.54 -11.74 3.73
N ALA A 43 -1.40 -11.56 2.72
CA ALA A 43 -2.14 -10.33 2.45
C ALA A 43 -1.25 -9.07 2.29
N ASN A 44 -0.04 -9.23 1.75
CA ASN A 44 0.95 -8.16 1.66
C ASN A 44 0.46 -6.98 0.79
N ALA A 45 -0.27 -7.25 -0.29
CA ALA A 45 -0.76 -6.18 -1.18
C ALA A 45 -1.87 -5.39 -0.50
N THR A 46 -2.77 -6.10 0.20
CA THR A 46 -3.88 -5.54 0.97
C THR A 46 -3.37 -4.61 2.08
N GLN A 47 -2.37 -5.06 2.86
CA GLN A 47 -1.75 -4.24 3.91
C GLN A 47 -1.08 -2.99 3.34
N THR A 48 -0.36 -3.13 2.22
CA THR A 48 0.29 -2.00 1.54
C THR A 48 -0.73 -0.93 1.18
N LEU A 49 -1.82 -1.30 0.50
CA LEU A 49 -2.89 -0.38 0.10
C LEU A 49 -3.66 0.22 1.30
N SER A 50 -3.88 -0.57 2.36
CA SER A 50 -4.62 -0.09 3.55
C SER A 50 -3.81 0.91 4.36
N GLY A 51 -2.49 0.71 4.47
CA GLY A 51 -1.59 1.67 5.11
C GLY A 51 -1.58 3.03 4.39
N PHE A 52 -1.62 3.03 3.06
CA PHE A 52 -1.80 4.26 2.28
C PHE A 52 -3.11 4.98 2.62
N TYR A 53 -4.22 4.25 2.79
CA TYR A 53 -5.50 4.86 3.15
C TYR A 53 -5.46 5.52 4.54
N GLN A 54 -4.82 4.87 5.53
CA GLN A 54 -4.66 5.45 6.87
C GLN A 54 -3.80 6.72 6.87
N LEU A 55 -2.69 6.74 6.13
CA LEU A 55 -1.85 7.94 6.00
C LEU A 55 -2.58 9.07 5.29
N GLN A 56 -3.37 8.75 4.26
CA GLN A 56 -4.16 9.74 3.55
C GLN A 56 -5.25 10.33 4.46
N LEU A 57 -5.96 9.50 5.23
CA LEU A 57 -6.94 9.96 6.21
C LEU A 57 -6.31 10.88 7.27
N ARG A 58 -5.13 10.51 7.78
CA ARG A 58 -4.36 11.34 8.73
C ARG A 58 -3.95 12.69 8.13
N SER A 59 -3.53 12.70 6.87
CA SER A 59 -3.17 13.94 6.17
C SER A 59 -4.37 14.87 5.94
N THR A 60 -5.56 14.31 5.71
CA THR A 60 -6.79 15.08 5.55
C THR A 60 -7.41 15.56 6.87
N GLN A 61 -7.06 14.94 8.00
CA GLN A 61 -7.60 15.24 9.33
C GLN A 61 -6.74 16.22 10.15
N GLY A 62 -5.61 16.72 9.62
CA GLY A 62 -4.85 17.79 10.28
C GLY A 62 -4.41 17.48 11.71
N GLU A 63 -4.05 16.23 12.02
CA GLU A 63 -3.60 15.89 13.37
C GLU A 63 -2.21 16.50 13.65
N THR A 64 -2.24 17.59 14.41
CA THR A 64 -1.13 18.09 15.19
C THR A 64 -0.64 16.96 16.09
N VAL A 65 0.47 16.33 15.73
CA VAL A 65 1.22 15.44 16.63
C VAL A 65 1.75 16.31 17.77
N ARG A 66 0.98 16.45 18.86
CA ARG A 66 1.57 16.87 20.13
C ARG A 66 2.43 15.72 20.63
N SER A 67 3.73 15.92 20.45
CA SER A 67 4.84 15.31 21.16
C SER A 67 4.44 14.61 22.46
N GLY A 68 4.32 13.28 22.41
CA GLY A 68 4.30 12.40 23.58
C GLY A 68 5.69 12.17 24.19
N GLU A 69 6.56 13.18 24.17
CA GLU A 69 7.88 13.16 24.78
C GLU A 69 8.05 14.38 25.68
N SER A 70 7.48 14.35 26.89
CA SER A 70 8.11 14.98 28.05
C SER A 70 7.40 14.58 29.34
N ARG A 71 8.02 13.66 30.08
CA ARG A 71 8.44 13.81 31.49
C ARG A 71 8.61 12.44 32.14
N LYS A 72 9.86 11.97 32.14
CA LYS A 72 10.47 11.50 33.38
C LYS A 72 10.40 12.67 34.37
N MET A 73 9.56 12.56 35.41
CA MET A 73 9.76 13.22 36.70
C MET A 73 8.72 12.74 37.71
N SER A 74 9.05 11.63 38.37
CA SER A 74 8.87 11.39 39.81
C SER A 74 9.83 10.27 40.19
#